data_AF-A0A7S2UKH2-F1
#
_entry.id   AF-A0A7S2UKH2-F1
#
_cell.length_a   1.000
_cell.length_b   1.000
_cell.length_c   1.000
_cell.angle_alpha   90.00
_cell.angle_beta   90.00
_cell.angle_gamma   90.00
#
_symmetry.space_group_name_H-M   'P 1'
#
loop_
_entity.id
_entity.type
_entity.pdbx_description
1 polymer ?
#
loop_
_entity_poly.entity_id
_entity_poly.type
_entity_poly.pdbx_seq_one_letter_code
_entity_poly.pdbx_strand_id
1 'polypeptide(L)'
;ESAEMRVYNNTSHITQASDIITDHLPSMPGVYFWKDENDFILYIGKAKKIRTRVKSYLSPNAKHSARILAMLKKAKKLEFILTPGDRDALVLESNLIKSHQPPYNVLLKDDESYPYICASIGDRYP
;
A
#
# COMPACT_ATOMS: atom_id res chain seq x y z
N GLU A 1 -7.01 -15.52 24.95
CA GLU A 1 -5.91 -15.56 23.98
C GLU A 1 -6.37 -14.84 22.71
N SER A 2 -6.67 -13.55 22.80
CA SER A 2 -5.64 -12.50 22.78
C SER A 2 -4.73 -12.65 21.57
N ALA A 3 -5.33 -12.78 20.38
CA ALA A 3 -4.68 -12.47 19.12
C ALA A 3 -4.28 -10.99 19.18
N GLU A 4 -3.14 -10.75 19.82
CA GLU A 4 -2.46 -9.46 19.84
C GLU A 4 -2.23 -9.08 18.40
N MET A 5 -3.17 -8.28 17.93
CA MET A 5 -3.08 -7.33 16.86
C MET A 5 -1.80 -6.53 17.10
N ARG A 6 -0.67 -7.13 16.71
CA ARG A 6 0.63 -6.47 16.55
C ARG A 6 0.44 -5.46 15.43
N VAL A 7 -0.23 -4.37 15.78
CA VAL A 7 -0.05 -3.06 15.19
C VAL A 7 1.44 -2.79 15.37
N TYR A 8 2.24 -3.23 14.40
CA TYR A 8 3.64 -2.85 14.32
C TYR A 8 3.63 -1.34 14.04
N ASN A 9 3.57 -0.58 15.12
CA ASN A 9 3.85 0.85 15.18
C ASN A 9 5.32 1.06 14.82
N ASN A 10 5.67 0.83 13.56
CA ASN A 10 6.82 1.48 12.97
C ASN A 10 6.32 2.78 12.36
N THR A 11 6.01 3.74 13.23
CA THR A 11 5.80 5.14 12.87
C THR A 11 7.15 5.70 12.46
N SER A 12 7.67 5.24 11.32
CA SER A 12 8.74 5.95 10.63
C SER A 12 8.07 7.22 10.10
N HIS A 13 8.32 8.34 10.77
CA HIS A 13 8.08 9.67 10.22
C HIS A 13 8.84 9.74 8.89
N ILE A 14 8.15 9.51 7.77
CA ILE A 14 8.82 9.54 6.46
C ILE A 14 8.45 10.83 5.76
N THR A 15 9.42 11.74 5.77
CA THR A 15 9.38 12.96 4.98
C THR A 15 9.59 12.56 3.52
N GLN A 16 8.61 12.81 2.64
CA GLN A 16 8.65 12.51 1.18
C GLN A 16 8.71 11.01 0.79
N ALA A 17 7.99 10.67 -0.27
CA ALA A 17 7.95 9.31 -0.84
C ALA A 17 9.36 8.75 -1.15
N SER A 18 10.34 9.60 -1.48
CA SER A 18 11.74 9.20 -1.74
C SER A 18 12.46 8.59 -0.54
N ASP A 19 12.04 8.89 0.69
CA ASP A 19 12.84 8.60 1.89
C ASP A 19 12.30 7.36 2.64
N ILE A 20 11.32 6.65 2.07
CA ILE A 20 10.83 5.39 2.66
C ILE A 20 11.94 4.34 2.54
N ILE A 21 12.50 3.93 3.68
CA ILE A 21 13.46 2.82 3.74
C ILE A 21 12.70 1.51 3.50
N THR A 22 12.53 1.17 2.22
CA THR A 22 11.75 0.01 1.77
C THR A 22 12.35 -1.34 2.10
N ASP A 23 13.58 -1.40 2.63
CA ASP A 23 14.26 -2.64 2.96
C ASP A 23 13.83 -3.25 4.30
N HIS A 24 13.22 -2.46 5.19
CA HIS A 24 12.65 -2.97 6.44
C HIS A 24 11.18 -3.37 6.32
N LEU A 25 10.56 -3.21 5.14
CA LEU A 25 9.16 -3.57 4.95
C LEU A 25 8.98 -5.10 4.86
N PRO A 26 7.96 -5.65 5.53
CA PRO A 26 7.66 -7.07 5.46
C PRO A 26 7.22 -7.49 4.06
N SER A 27 7.65 -8.68 3.65
CA SER A 27 7.22 -9.31 2.39
C SER A 27 6.02 -10.23 2.62
N MET A 28 5.03 -9.71 3.33
CA MET A 28 3.78 -10.40 3.71
C MET A 28 2.57 -9.75 3.06
N PRO A 29 1.45 -10.48 2.94
CA PRO A 29 0.20 -9.90 2.47
C PRO A 29 -0.39 -8.96 3.53
N GLY A 30 -1.14 -7.96 3.07
CA GLY A 30 -1.75 -6.98 3.94
C GLY A 30 -2.41 -5.82 3.22
N VAL A 31 -2.90 -4.87 4.00
CA VAL A 31 -3.51 -3.62 3.54
C VAL A 31 -2.59 -2.47 3.93
N TYR A 32 -2.35 -1.52 3.03
CA TYR A 32 -1.56 -0.31 3.28
C TYR A 32 -2.41 0.95 3.11
N PHE A 33 -1.97 2.01 3.78
CA PHE A 33 -2.63 3.30 3.86
C PHE A 33 -1.63 4.40 3.49
N TRP A 34 -2.02 5.26 2.57
CA TRP A 34 -1.34 6.54 2.39
C TRP A 34 -2.13 7.61 3.12
N LYS A 35 -1.46 8.34 4.01
CA LYS A 35 -2.04 9.43 4.79
C LYS A 35 -1.31 10.75 4.56
N ASP A 36 -1.98 11.86 4.79
CA ASP A 36 -1.35 13.18 4.82
C ASP A 36 -0.62 13.46 6.15
N GLU A 37 -0.17 14.69 6.36
CA GLU A 37 0.49 15.12 7.58
C GLU A 37 -0.41 15.07 8.83
N ASN A 38 -1.73 15.22 8.64
CA ASN A 38 -2.75 15.25 9.67
C ASN A 38 -3.37 13.86 9.95
N ASP A 39 -2.74 12.78 9.48
CA ASP A 39 -3.22 11.40 9.59
C ASP A 39 -4.54 11.12 8.83
N PHE A 40 -4.93 12.01 7.91
CA PHE A 40 -6.10 11.78 7.07
C PHE A 40 -5.79 10.75 5.98
N ILE A 41 -6.63 9.73 5.87
CA ILE A 41 -6.43 8.61 4.93
C ILE A 41 -6.78 9.07 3.52
N LEU A 42 -5.75 9.19 2.68
CA LEU A 42 -5.88 9.58 1.27
C LEU A 42 -6.21 8.38 0.40
N TYR A 43 -5.60 7.23 0.69
CA TYR A 43 -5.71 6.02 -0.12
C TYR A 43 -5.53 4.75 0.71
N ILE A 44 -6.29 3.70 0.37
CA ILE A 44 -6.19 2.36 0.94
C ILE A 44 -6.02 1.34 -0.18
N GLY A 45 -5.10 0.39 -0.05
CA GLY A 45 -4.99 -0.72 -1.00
C GLY A 45 -4.44 -1.99 -0.39
N LYS A 46 -4.73 -3.13 -1.01
CA LYS A 46 -4.14 -4.43 -0.67
C LYS A 46 -2.86 -4.74 -1.44
N ALA A 47 -2.01 -5.56 -0.84
CA ALA A 47 -0.83 -6.13 -1.48
C ALA A 47 -0.63 -7.59 -1.06
N LYS A 48 -0.18 -8.44 -1.99
CA LYS A 48 0.36 -9.78 -1.67
C LYS A 48 1.69 -9.69 -0.92
N LYS A 49 2.46 -8.63 -1.21
CA LYS A 49 3.75 -8.30 -0.59
C LYS A 49 3.80 -6.79 -0.41
N ILE A 50 3.67 -6.31 0.82
CA ILE A 50 3.69 -4.86 1.15
C ILE A 50 4.96 -4.21 0.60
N ARG A 51 6.14 -4.80 0.85
CA ARG A 51 7.43 -4.27 0.36
C ARG A 51 7.45 -4.02 -1.15
N THR A 52 7.07 -5.02 -1.96
CA THR A 52 7.06 -4.91 -3.42
C THR A 52 6.09 -3.82 -3.88
N ARG A 53 4.94 -3.75 -3.23
CA ARG A 53 3.91 -2.78 -3.60
C ARG A 53 4.33 -1.35 -3.29
N VAL A 54 4.89 -1.11 -2.12
CA VAL A 54 5.41 0.22 -1.75
C VAL A 54 6.54 0.63 -2.68
N LYS A 55 7.51 -0.26 -2.96
CA LYS A 55 8.58 0.00 -3.94
C LYS A 55 8.04 0.42 -5.31
N SER A 56 6.93 -0.17 -5.76
CA SER A 56 6.31 0.20 -7.02
C SER A 56 5.82 1.65 -7.08
N TYR A 57 5.41 2.24 -5.95
CA TYR A 57 4.99 3.66 -5.90
C TYR A 57 6.16 4.64 -5.90
N LEU A 58 7.32 4.19 -5.43
CA LEU A 58 8.52 5.01 -5.28
C LEU A 58 9.46 4.93 -6.47
N SER A 59 9.24 3.95 -7.34
CA SER A 59 10.09 3.77 -8.52
C SER A 59 9.89 4.95 -9.48
N PRO A 60 10.97 5.67 -9.85
CA PRO A 60 10.87 6.84 -10.74
C PRO A 60 10.39 6.49 -12.15
N ASN A 61 10.52 5.23 -12.56
CA ASN A 61 10.07 4.72 -13.86
C ASN A 61 8.63 4.20 -13.85
N ALA A 62 7.94 4.26 -12.71
CA ALA A 62 6.58 3.75 -12.61
C ALA A 62 5.60 4.69 -13.32
N LYS A 63 4.90 4.15 -14.32
CA LYS A 63 3.80 4.85 -15.02
C LYS A 63 2.56 4.88 -14.13
N HIS A 64 2.53 5.78 -13.17
CA HIS A 64 1.35 6.00 -12.33
C HIS A 64 0.31 6.88 -13.02
N SER A 65 -0.97 6.60 -12.76
CA SER A 65 -2.04 7.51 -13.17
C SER A 65 -1.88 8.87 -12.49
N ALA A 66 -2.34 9.95 -13.15
CA ALA A 66 -2.27 11.31 -12.63
C ALA A 66 -2.89 11.45 -11.22
N ARG A 67 -3.95 10.67 -10.95
CA ARG A 67 -4.61 10.57 -9.63
C ARG A 67 -3.68 10.03 -8.55
N ILE A 68 -2.94 8.96 -8.84
CA ILE A 68 -1.99 8.37 -7.89
C ILE A 68 -0.79 9.29 -7.69
N LEU A 69 -0.30 9.95 -8.75
CA LEU A 69 0.74 10.96 -8.61
C LEU A 69 0.29 12.13 -7.72
N ALA A 70 -0.95 12.61 -7.91
CA ALA A 70 -1.52 13.66 -7.07
C ALA A 70 -1.67 13.22 -5.60
N MET A 71 -2.04 11.96 -5.36
CA MET A 71 -2.09 11.38 -4.02
C MET A 71 -0.70 11.32 -3.38
N LEU A 72 0.31 10.79 -4.10
CA LEU A 72 1.69 10.67 -3.59
C LEU A 72 2.32 12.03 -3.27
N LYS A 73 1.95 13.09 -3.99
CA LYS A 73 2.38 14.47 -3.67
C LYS A 73 1.86 14.96 -2.31
N LYS A 74 0.66 14.50 -1.91
CA LYS A 74 0.04 14.84 -0.62
C LYS A 74 0.39 13.85 0.49
N ALA A 75 0.68 12.61 0.15
CA ALA A 75 0.99 11.57 1.11
C ALA A 75 2.29 11.91 1.86
N LYS A 76 2.22 11.88 3.18
CA LYS A 76 3.35 12.10 4.10
C LYS A 76 3.58 10.91 5.02
N LYS A 77 2.63 10.00 5.14
CA LYS A 77 2.75 8.82 6.00
C LYS A 77 2.27 7.58 5.27
N LEU A 78 2.95 6.48 5.54
CA LEU A 78 2.61 5.15 5.07
C LEU A 78 2.39 4.25 6.28
N GLU A 79 1.22 3.63 6.36
CA GLU A 79 0.91 2.60 7.36
C GLU A 79 0.49 1.31 6.68
N PHE A 80 0.54 0.20 7.40
CA PHE A 80 0.06 -1.09 6.91
C PHE A 80 -0.41 -2.01 8.03
N ILE A 81 -1.33 -2.91 7.69
CA ILE A 81 -1.80 -4.00 8.52
C ILE A 81 -1.48 -5.29 7.79
N LEU A 82 -0.72 -6.17 8.44
CA LEU A 82 -0.42 -7.50 7.92
C LEU A 82 -1.61 -8.42 8.12
N THR A 83 -1.82 -9.31 7.15
CA THR A 83 -2.90 -10.30 7.18
C THR A 83 -2.32 -11.71 7.01
N PRO A 84 -3.00 -12.76 7.50
CA PRO A 84 -2.56 -14.14 7.32
C PRO A 84 -2.53 -14.58 5.84
N GLY A 85 -3.43 -14.03 5.01
CA GLY A 85 -3.45 -14.33 3.58
C GLY A 85 -4.11 -13.25 2.72
N ASP A 86 -4.08 -13.47 1.40
CA ASP A 86 -4.61 -12.54 0.39
C ASP A 86 -6.13 -12.32 0.52
N ARG A 87 -6.87 -13.35 0.94
CA ARG A 87 -8.33 -13.27 1.14
C ARG A 87 -8.70 -12.35 2.30
N ASP A 88 -7.97 -12.47 3.41
CA ASP A 88 -8.18 -11.60 4.57
C ASP A 88 -7.83 -10.15 4.23
N ALA A 89 -6.78 -9.91 3.45
CA ALA A 89 -6.43 -8.58 2.94
C ALA A 89 -7.54 -7.97 2.08
N LEU A 90 -8.18 -8.77 1.22
CA LEU A 90 -9.29 -8.33 0.37
C LEU A 90 -10.50 -7.90 1.22
N VAL A 91 -10.90 -8.74 2.18
CA VAL A 91 -12.05 -8.44 3.06
C VAL A 91 -11.76 -7.21 3.90
N LEU A 92 -10.56 -7.14 4.49
CA LEU A 92 -10.13 -6.01 5.31
C LEU A 92 -10.09 -4.70 4.51
N GLU A 93 -9.49 -4.71 3.31
CA GLU A 93 -9.46 -3.56 2.41
C GLU A 93 -10.88 -3.07 2.09
N SER A 94 -11.77 -3.97 1.68
CA SER A 94 -13.15 -3.62 1.33
C SER A 94 -13.86 -2.94 2.49
N ASN A 95 -13.71 -3.50 3.70
CA ASN A 95 -14.31 -2.93 4.91
C ASN A 95 -13.72 -1.55 5.22
N LEU A 96 -12.39 -1.39 5.13
CA LEU A 96 -11.73 -0.12 5.42
C LEU A 96 -12.07 0.98 4.41
N ILE A 97 -12.15 0.64 3.12
CA ILE A 97 -12.57 1.58 2.07
C ILE A 97 -14.01 2.02 2.31
N LYS A 98 -14.92 1.10 2.65
CA LYS A 98 -16.31 1.42 2.94
C LYS A 98 -16.45 2.33 4.16
N SER A 99 -15.67 2.08 5.21
CA SER A 99 -15.73 2.86 6.45
C SER A 99 -15.10 4.25 6.32
N HIS A 100 -13.99 4.38 5.59
CA HIS A 100 -13.23 5.64 5.54
C HIS A 100 -13.48 6.47 4.27
N GLN A 101 -13.97 5.84 3.20
CA GLN A 101 -14.20 6.45 1.88
C GLN A 101 -13.08 7.41 1.44
N PRO A 102 -11.83 6.92 1.33
CA PRO A 102 -10.70 7.79 1.01
C PRO A 102 -10.91 8.50 -0.32
N PRO A 103 -10.53 9.79 -0.44
CA PRO A 103 -10.82 10.59 -1.64
C PRO A 103 -10.11 10.08 -2.89
N TYR A 104 -8.99 9.37 -2.73
CA TYR A 104 -8.27 8.73 -3.83
C TYR A 104 -8.59 7.25 -3.95
N ASN A 105 -9.63 6.69 -3.33
CA ASN A 105 -10.17 5.39 -3.72
C ASN A 105 -11.34 5.65 -4.68
N VAL A 106 -11.21 5.25 -5.95
CA VAL A 106 -12.38 5.35 -6.83
C VAL A 106 -13.37 4.30 -6.35
N LEU A 107 -14.61 4.72 -6.12
CA LEU A 107 -15.76 3.84 -5.90
C LEU A 107 -16.13 3.15 -7.22
N LEU A 108 -15.18 2.46 -7.84
CA LEU A 108 -15.42 1.65 -9.03
C LEU A 108 -15.80 0.24 -8.58
N LYS A 109 -16.90 -0.22 -9.17
CA LYS A 109 -17.69 -1.39 -8.83
C LYS A 109 -17.00 -2.75 -8.98
N ASP A 110 -15.75 -2.81 -9.41
CA ASP A 110 -15.12 -4.09 -9.71
C ASP A 110 -13.63 -4.12 -9.38
N ASP A 111 -13.26 -5.33 -8.96
CA ASP A 111 -11.96 -5.79 -8.50
C ASP A 111 -10.82 -5.45 -9.48
N GLU A 112 -9.63 -5.29 -8.91
CA GLU A 112 -8.34 -5.12 -9.61
C GLU A 112 -8.13 -3.83 -10.40
N SER A 113 -7.60 -2.80 -9.75
CA SER A 113 -6.89 -1.72 -10.46
C SER A 113 -5.50 -1.47 -9.93
N TYR A 114 -4.66 -2.52 -9.92
CA TYR A 114 -3.21 -2.36 -10.05
C TYR A 114 -2.55 -3.58 -10.72
N PRO A 115 -2.65 -3.68 -12.05
CA PRO A 115 -1.83 -4.62 -12.81
C PRO A 115 -0.41 -4.06 -12.95
N TYR A 116 0.41 -4.15 -11.90
CA TYR A 116 1.85 -4.01 -12.02
C TYR A 116 2.53 -5.04 -11.12
N ILE A 117 2.47 -6.30 -11.55
CA ILE A 117 3.50 -7.26 -11.19
C ILE A 117 4.68 -6.91 -12.09
N CYS A 118 5.63 -6.13 -11.57
CA CYS A 118 6.94 -6.06 -12.20
C CYS A 118 7.60 -7.42 -11.96
N ALA A 119 7.39 -8.37 -12.87
CA ALA A 119 8.23 -9.53 -12.97
C ALA A 119 9.61 -9.00 -13.39
N SER A 120 10.56 -9.01 -12.47
CA SER A 120 11.96 -8.85 -12.83
C SER A 120 12.27 -9.95 -13.86
N ILE A 121 12.40 -9.59 -15.14
CA ILE A 121 13.00 -10.47 -16.15
C ILE A 121 14.47 -10.59 -15.78
N GLY A 122 14.75 -11.52 -14.88
CA GLY A 122 16.08 -11.86 -14.38
C GLY A 122 16.35 -13.37 -14.41
N ASP A 123 15.37 -14.19 -14.80
CA ASP A 123 15.61 -15.60 -15.03
C ASP A 123 16.10 -15.79 -16.47
N ARG A 124 17.43 -15.92 -16.58
CA ARG A 124 18.05 -16.61 -17.70
C ARG A 124 17.46 -18.02 -17.75
N TYR A 125 16.50 -18.21 -18.64
CA TYR A 125 15.99 -19.52 -19.03
C TYR A 125 17.10 -20.29 -19.75
N PRO A 126 17.28 -21.60 -19.48
CA PRO A 126 18.27 -22.45 -20.17
C PRO A 126 17.96 -22.67 -21.65
#